data_AF-A0A4P5SSV8-F1
#
_entry.id   AF-A0A4P5SSV8-F1
#
_cell.length_a   1.000
_cell.length_b   1.000
_cell.length_c   1.000
_cell.angle_alpha   90.00
_cell.angle_beta   90.00
_cell.angle_gamma   90.00
#
_symmetry.space_group_name_H-M   'P 1'
#
loop_
_entity.id
_entity.type
_entity.pdbx_description
1 polymer ?
#
loop_
_entity_poly.entity_id
_entity_poly.type
_entity_poly.pdbx_seq_one_letter_code
_entity_poly.pdbx_strand_id
1 'polypeptide(L)'
;MRSNRFTGTLLLLGTLSLVFMGCNKGETSSDSSSSGSKQSASAAGGGAGGGDGASIFSAKCAGCHKLGSKGGGNAPELTHIGGEKDAASLAEFVKNPKSKNPGSRMPAFEGKISDADMKTLTEYLASQK
;
A
#
# COMPACT_ATOMS: atom_id res chain seq x y z
N MET A 1 -24.45 22.06 56.63
CA MET A 1 -24.38 21.00 57.66
C MET A 1 -23.06 20.25 57.53
N ARG A 2 -22.50 19.82 58.68
CA ARG A 2 -21.25 19.07 58.84
C ARG A 2 -21.38 17.61 58.36
N SER A 3 -20.23 17.05 57.99
CA SER A 3 -19.84 15.63 58.00
C SER A 3 -20.11 14.82 56.73
N ASN A 4 -19.07 14.64 55.90
CA ASN A 4 -18.91 13.45 55.08
C ASN A 4 -17.67 12.70 55.58
N ARG A 5 -17.87 11.50 56.13
CA ARG A 5 -16.83 10.69 56.75
C ARG A 5 -16.04 9.94 55.68
N PHE A 6 -14.77 10.28 55.60
CA PHE A 6 -13.71 9.57 54.88
C PHE A 6 -13.41 8.25 55.60
N THR A 7 -13.75 7.13 54.99
CA THR A 7 -13.21 5.83 55.39
C THR A 7 -13.12 4.94 54.16
N GLY A 8 -11.91 4.55 53.79
CA GLY A 8 -11.71 3.19 53.30
C GLY A 8 -10.84 3.00 52.07
N THR A 9 -9.59 2.62 52.34
CA THR A 9 -9.02 1.34 51.86
C THR A 9 -8.50 1.33 50.41
N LEU A 10 -7.33 0.81 50.06
CA LEU A 10 -6.11 0.40 50.75
C LEU A 10 -5.14 0.05 49.62
N LEU A 11 -3.88 0.30 49.90
CA LEU A 11 -2.71 0.23 49.05
C LEU A 11 -2.46 -1.16 48.42
N LEU A 12 -1.99 -1.10 47.17
CA LEU A 12 -1.13 -2.07 46.47
C LEU A 12 -0.13 -2.80 47.38
N LEU A 13 -0.20 -4.13 47.42
CA LEU A 13 0.91 -5.11 47.54
C LEU A 13 0.28 -6.46 47.14
N GLY A 14 0.79 -7.33 46.27
CA GLY A 14 2.11 -7.54 45.72
C GLY A 14 2.20 -9.05 45.40
N THR A 15 3.04 -9.39 44.41
CA THR A 15 3.78 -10.66 44.30
C THR A 15 2.98 -11.97 44.12
N LEU A 16 3.04 -12.57 42.93
CA LEU A 16 4.06 -13.58 42.57
C LEU A 16 3.66 -15.00 43.00
N SER A 17 3.20 -15.81 42.04
CA SER A 17 3.44 -17.27 41.89
C SER A 17 2.68 -17.73 40.64
N LEU A 18 3.35 -17.83 39.49
CA LEU A 18 3.98 -19.06 38.96
C LEU A 18 3.03 -20.28 38.92
N VAL A 19 2.37 -20.54 37.78
CA VAL A 19 2.67 -21.52 36.69
C VAL A 19 2.16 -22.97 36.95
N PHE A 20 1.64 -23.57 35.87
CA PHE A 20 1.38 -24.99 35.56
C PHE A 20 -0.02 -25.52 35.98
N MET A 21 -0.81 -26.25 35.18
CA MET A 21 -0.49 -27.29 34.19
C MET A 21 -1.75 -27.66 33.33
N GLY A 22 -1.63 -27.77 31.99
CA GLY A 22 -2.25 -28.90 31.24
C GLY A 22 -3.43 -28.70 30.25
N CYS A 23 -3.12 -28.83 28.94
CA CYS A 23 -3.87 -29.31 27.74
C CYS A 23 -5.32 -28.82 27.44
N ASN A 24 -5.60 -27.96 26.45
CA ASN A 24 -5.53 -28.05 24.96
C ASN A 24 -6.84 -28.48 24.26
N LYS A 25 -7.50 -27.52 23.59
CA LYS A 25 -8.20 -27.66 22.30
C LYS A 25 -8.30 -26.26 21.68
N GLY A 26 -8.05 -26.12 20.38
CA GLY A 26 -8.10 -24.86 19.63
C GLY A 26 -9.40 -24.08 19.80
N GLU A 27 -9.53 -22.83 19.38
CA GLU A 27 -9.08 -22.26 18.11
C GLU A 27 -8.78 -20.75 18.24
N THR A 28 -8.02 -20.25 17.27
CA THR A 28 -7.64 -18.86 16.95
C THR A 28 -8.74 -17.83 17.26
N SER A 29 -8.52 -16.95 18.24
CA SER A 29 -7.93 -15.61 18.09
C SER A 29 -8.69 -14.69 17.13
N SER A 30 -9.58 -13.88 17.73
CA SER A 30 -9.80 -12.46 17.47
C SER A 30 -9.55 -11.93 16.05
N ASP A 31 -10.54 -12.06 15.19
CA ASP A 31 -10.67 -11.23 13.98
C ASP A 31 -11.74 -10.16 14.20
N SER A 32 -11.29 -8.93 14.41
CA SER A 32 -12.08 -7.73 14.18
C SER A 32 -12.33 -7.62 12.67
N SER A 33 -13.45 -8.17 12.21
CA SER A 33 -13.93 -8.00 10.84
C SER A 33 -14.42 -6.56 10.63
N SER A 34 -13.47 -5.72 10.22
CA SER A 34 -13.72 -4.48 9.51
C SER A 34 -14.18 -4.78 8.09
N SER A 35 -15.26 -4.09 7.68
CA SER A 35 -15.59 -3.69 6.31
C SER A 35 -15.39 -4.70 5.19
N GLY A 36 -16.53 -5.22 4.72
CA GLY A 36 -16.66 -5.71 3.35
C GLY A 36 -16.29 -4.62 2.35
N SER A 37 -15.08 -4.71 1.83
CA SER A 37 -14.71 -4.21 0.52
C SER A 37 -14.37 -5.42 -0.31
N LYS A 38 -15.06 -5.60 -1.44
CA LYS A 38 -14.73 -6.61 -2.44
C LYS A 38 -13.25 -6.47 -2.80
N GLN A 39 -12.41 -7.30 -2.20
CA GLN A 39 -11.02 -7.40 -2.52
C GLN A 39 -10.94 -8.21 -3.81
N SER A 40 -10.79 -7.46 -4.90
CA SER A 40 -10.38 -7.95 -6.19
C SER A 40 -9.17 -8.86 -6.02
N ALA A 41 -9.29 -10.10 -6.47
CA ALA A 41 -8.19 -11.03 -6.57
C ALA A 41 -7.18 -10.48 -7.60
N SER A 42 -6.08 -9.91 -7.12
CA SER A 42 -4.86 -9.77 -7.89
C SER A 42 -3.80 -10.67 -7.25
N ALA A 43 -3.66 -11.85 -7.82
CA ALA A 43 -2.53 -12.73 -7.57
C ALA A 43 -1.47 -12.44 -8.64
N ALA A 44 -0.41 -11.75 -8.24
CA ALA A 44 0.97 -11.99 -8.69
C ALA A 44 1.89 -10.92 -8.09
N GLY A 45 2.98 -11.36 -7.47
CA GLY A 45 4.19 -10.55 -7.31
C GLY A 45 4.46 -10.00 -5.91
N GLY A 46 4.72 -10.90 -4.95
CA GLY A 46 5.50 -10.55 -3.78
C GLY A 46 6.95 -10.23 -4.17
N GLY A 47 7.47 -9.10 -3.70
CA GLY A 47 8.86 -8.71 -3.82
C GLY A 47 9.06 -7.38 -3.10
N ALA A 48 10.00 -7.34 -2.15
CA ALA A 48 10.29 -6.20 -1.30
C ALA A 48 10.67 -4.94 -2.09
N GLY A 49 9.68 -4.11 -2.38
CA GLY A 49 9.75 -2.70 -2.75
C GLY A 49 8.66 -1.99 -1.94
N GLY A 50 9.06 -1.03 -1.12
CA GLY A 50 8.36 -0.62 0.11
C GLY A 50 7.06 0.18 -0.05
N GLY A 51 6.33 0.06 -1.17
CA GLY A 51 5.06 0.74 -1.36
C GLY A 51 4.14 0.02 -2.35
N ASP A 52 2.84 0.16 -2.17
CA ASP A 52 1.85 -0.28 -3.15
C ASP A 52 1.96 0.55 -4.44
N GLY A 53 1.73 -0.07 -5.60
CA GLY A 53 1.87 0.58 -6.90
C GLY A 53 0.99 1.83 -7.06
N ALA A 54 -0.15 1.88 -6.37
CA ALA A 54 -1.04 3.04 -6.33
C ALA A 54 -0.43 4.22 -5.55
N SER A 55 0.24 3.97 -4.43
CA SER A 55 0.97 4.97 -3.67
C SER A 55 2.15 5.53 -4.46
N ILE A 56 2.93 4.67 -5.13
CA ILE A 56 4.04 5.10 -5.98
C ILE A 56 3.51 5.99 -7.12
N PHE A 57 2.41 5.56 -7.78
CA PHE A 57 1.75 6.35 -8.82
C PHE A 57 1.31 7.72 -8.29
N SER A 58 0.66 7.75 -7.12
CA SER A 58 0.16 8.99 -6.51
C SER A 58 1.30 9.95 -6.17
N ALA A 59 2.42 9.44 -5.67
CA ALA A 59 3.56 10.26 -5.26
C ALA A 59 4.39 10.80 -6.44
N LYS A 60 4.46 10.07 -7.57
CA LYS A 60 5.44 10.35 -8.64
C LYS A 60 4.80 10.66 -10.01
N CYS A 61 3.60 10.17 -10.28
CA CYS A 61 3.00 10.17 -11.61
C CYS A 61 1.72 11.02 -11.68
N ALA A 62 0.93 11.01 -10.61
CA ALA A 62 -0.37 11.67 -10.54
C ALA A 62 -0.31 13.20 -10.71
N GLY A 63 0.86 13.84 -10.59
CA GLY A 63 1.01 15.28 -10.88
C GLY A 63 0.79 15.64 -12.35
N CYS A 64 0.96 14.68 -13.27
CA CYS A 64 0.77 14.90 -14.71
C CYS A 64 -0.27 13.97 -15.32
N HIS A 65 -0.29 12.70 -14.89
CA HIS A 65 -1.15 11.67 -15.44
C HIS A 65 -2.43 11.49 -14.62
N LYS A 66 -3.50 11.16 -15.33
CA LYS A 66 -4.78 10.76 -14.75
C LYS A 66 -4.90 9.25 -14.71
N LEU A 67 -5.50 8.74 -13.65
CA LEU A 67 -5.92 7.34 -13.51
C LEU A 67 -7.32 7.33 -12.88
N GLY A 68 -8.31 7.00 -13.71
CA GLY A 68 -9.72 7.18 -13.44
C GLY A 68 -10.05 8.65 -13.13
N SER A 69 -10.55 8.93 -11.94
CA SER A 69 -10.87 10.29 -11.48
C SER A 69 -9.74 10.95 -10.67
N LYS A 70 -8.57 10.31 -10.54
CA LYS A 70 -7.45 10.79 -9.72
C LYS A 70 -6.26 11.24 -10.58
N GLY A 71 -5.54 12.25 -10.12
CA GLY A 71 -4.34 12.80 -10.78
C GLY A 71 -4.60 14.04 -11.63
N GLY A 72 -3.60 14.44 -12.42
CA GLY A 72 -3.60 15.62 -13.26
C GLY A 72 -4.09 15.34 -14.69
N GLY A 73 -4.23 16.38 -15.51
CA GLY A 73 -4.70 16.28 -16.90
C GLY A 73 -3.71 16.82 -17.94
N ASN A 74 -2.44 16.98 -17.57
CA ASN A 74 -1.41 17.59 -18.42
C ASN A 74 -0.70 16.57 -19.33
N ALA A 75 -0.97 15.27 -19.13
CA ALA A 75 -0.42 14.15 -19.88
C ALA A 75 -1.53 13.13 -20.18
N PRO A 76 -1.30 12.14 -21.08
CA PRO A 76 -2.30 11.13 -21.42
C PRO A 76 -2.84 10.38 -20.21
N GLU A 77 -4.12 10.05 -20.23
CA GLU A 77 -4.76 9.24 -19.20
C GLU A 77 -4.27 7.78 -19.26
N LEU A 78 -4.04 7.18 -18.09
CA LEU A 78 -3.48 5.83 -17.94
C LEU A 78 -4.49 4.80 -17.42
N THR A 79 -5.78 5.15 -17.36
CA THR A 79 -6.85 4.29 -16.81
C THR A 79 -6.99 2.95 -17.52
N HIS A 80 -6.63 2.87 -18.80
CA HIS A 80 -6.77 1.67 -19.62
C HIS A 80 -5.44 1.22 -20.24
N ILE A 81 -4.31 1.73 -19.74
CA ILE A 81 -2.99 1.50 -20.36
C ILE A 81 -2.58 0.02 -20.36
N GLY A 82 -3.06 -0.76 -19.39
CA GLY A 82 -2.83 -2.20 -19.30
C GLY A 82 -3.53 -3.03 -20.38
N GLY A 83 -4.44 -2.44 -21.15
CA GLY A 83 -4.98 -3.03 -22.38
C GLY A 83 -4.04 -2.91 -23.58
N GLU A 84 -3.15 -1.90 -23.56
CA GLU A 84 -2.28 -1.54 -24.70
C GLU A 84 -0.80 -1.88 -24.48
N LYS A 85 -0.35 -1.86 -23.22
CA LYS A 85 1.04 -2.02 -22.81
C LYS A 85 1.17 -2.99 -21.66
N ASP A 86 2.14 -3.89 -21.76
CA ASP A 86 2.55 -4.77 -20.65
C ASP A 86 3.49 -4.04 -19.66
N ALA A 87 3.70 -4.65 -18.49
CA ALA A 87 4.51 -4.07 -17.43
C ALA A 87 5.98 -3.82 -17.85
N ALA A 88 6.57 -4.71 -18.66
CA ALA A 88 7.96 -4.55 -19.09
C ALA A 88 8.09 -3.38 -20.08
N SER A 89 7.17 -3.28 -21.05
CA SER A 89 7.08 -2.13 -21.97
C SER A 89 6.91 -0.81 -21.22
N LEU A 90 6.08 -0.79 -20.17
CA LEU A 90 5.89 0.39 -19.32
C LEU A 90 7.17 0.73 -18.55
N ALA A 91 7.87 -0.26 -17.99
CA ALA A 91 9.13 -0.05 -17.29
C ALA A 91 10.21 0.56 -18.20
N GLU A 92 10.37 0.06 -19.42
CA GLU A 92 11.31 0.63 -20.39
C GLU A 92 10.98 2.09 -20.71
N PHE A 93 9.70 2.39 -20.94
CA PHE A 93 9.26 3.74 -21.24
C PHE A 93 9.46 4.69 -20.07
N VAL A 94 9.15 4.26 -18.84
CA VAL A 94 9.32 5.09 -17.63
C VAL A 94 10.80 5.33 -17.32
N LYS A 95 11.68 4.34 -17.57
CA LYS A 95 13.13 4.51 -17.45
C LYS A 95 13.65 5.60 -18.38
N ASN A 96 13.31 5.53 -19.67
CA ASN A 96 13.78 6.50 -20.66
C ASN A 96 12.71 6.85 -21.72
N PRO A 97 11.78 7.77 -21.41
CA PRO A 97 10.66 8.10 -22.30
C PRO A 97 11.12 8.83 -23.57
N LYS A 98 12.21 9.61 -23.49
CA LYS A 98 12.77 10.32 -24.65
C LYS A 98 13.34 9.38 -25.70
N SER A 99 13.82 8.20 -25.30
CA SER A 99 14.31 7.18 -26.24
C SER A 99 13.20 6.60 -27.11
N LYS A 100 11.97 6.51 -26.59
CA LYS A 100 10.82 5.96 -27.34
C LYS A 100 10.00 7.08 -28.00
N ASN A 101 9.96 8.26 -27.39
CA ASN A 101 9.32 9.45 -27.92
C ASN A 101 10.19 10.69 -27.66
N PRO A 102 10.96 11.17 -28.65
CA PRO A 102 11.85 12.33 -28.50
C PRO A 102 11.14 13.63 -28.07
N GLY A 103 9.85 13.75 -28.39
CA GLY A 103 9.00 14.88 -27.99
C GLY A 103 8.41 14.76 -26.58
N SER A 104 8.72 13.69 -25.84
CA SER A 104 8.16 13.46 -24.52
C SER A 104 8.63 14.50 -23.50
N ARG A 105 7.65 15.11 -22.83
CA ARG A 105 7.86 15.98 -21.66
C ARG A 105 7.98 15.19 -20.36
N MET A 106 7.75 13.88 -20.39
CA MET A 106 7.91 13.01 -19.24
C MET A 106 9.41 12.92 -18.89
N PRO A 107 9.81 13.16 -17.64
CA PRO A 107 11.19 13.02 -17.22
C PRO A 107 11.59 11.53 -17.18
N ALA A 108 12.88 11.25 -17.38
CA ALA A 108 13.43 9.92 -17.12
C ALA A 108 13.40 9.62 -15.61
N PHE A 109 12.99 8.40 -15.26
CA PHE A 109 12.95 7.89 -13.88
C PHE A 109 14.03 6.86 -13.58
N GLU A 110 14.87 6.49 -14.56
CA GLU A 110 16.06 5.68 -14.31
C GLU A 110 16.92 6.29 -13.20
N GLY A 111 17.25 5.48 -12.18
CA GLY A 111 17.99 5.92 -11.00
C GLY A 111 17.23 6.81 -10.01
N LYS A 112 15.98 7.21 -10.30
CA LYS A 112 15.14 8.05 -9.40
C LYS A 112 14.11 7.25 -8.60
N ILE A 113 13.86 6.02 -9.04
CA ILE A 113 12.99 5.03 -8.39
C ILE A 113 13.77 3.71 -8.38
N SER A 114 13.62 2.93 -7.32
CA SER A 114 14.27 1.62 -7.23
C SER A 114 13.71 0.67 -8.30
N ASP A 115 14.48 -0.32 -8.75
CA ASP A 115 13.96 -1.31 -9.71
C ASP A 115 12.77 -2.09 -9.15
N ALA A 116 12.74 -2.32 -7.83
CA ALA A 116 11.61 -2.94 -7.15
C ALA A 116 10.34 -2.08 -7.24
N ASP A 117 10.44 -0.79 -6.91
CA ASP A 117 9.30 0.13 -7.00
C ASP A 117 8.87 0.37 -8.45
N MET A 118 9.82 0.40 -9.40
CA MET A 118 9.53 0.48 -10.84
C MET A 118 8.71 -0.72 -11.29
N LYS A 119 9.11 -1.92 -10.87
CA LYS A 119 8.38 -3.15 -11.17
C LYS A 119 6.98 -3.11 -10.56
N THR A 120 6.86 -2.79 -9.27
CA THR A 120 5.56 -2.69 -8.58
C THR A 120 4.64 -1.65 -9.22
N LEU A 121 5.17 -0.49 -9.60
CA LEU A 121 4.41 0.56 -10.30
C LEU A 121 3.91 0.09 -11.66
N THR A 122 4.77 -0.54 -12.45
CA THR A 122 4.46 -0.93 -13.83
C THR A 122 3.52 -2.13 -13.89
N GLU A 123 3.61 -3.06 -12.94
CA GLU A 123 2.62 -4.13 -12.74
C GLU A 123 1.25 -3.55 -12.34
N TYR A 124 1.23 -2.57 -11.45
CA TYR A 124 0.00 -1.85 -11.10
C TYR A 124 -0.62 -1.16 -12.32
N LEU A 125 0.17 -0.47 -13.14
CA LEU A 125 -0.30 0.17 -14.38
C LEU A 125 -0.77 -0.85 -15.43
N ALA A 126 -0.08 -1.97 -15.59
CA ALA A 126 -0.48 -3.05 -16.51
C ALA A 126 -1.80 -3.74 -16.10
N SER A 127 -2.21 -3.60 -14.83
CA SER A 127 -3.52 -4.08 -14.36
C SER A 127 -4.68 -3.12 -14.66
N GLN A 128 -4.41 -1.90 -15.13
CA GLN A 128 -5.42 -0.89 -15.48
C GLN A 128 -5.97 -1.16 -16.88
N LYS A 129 -7.07 -1.92 -16.98
CA LYS A 129 -7.71 -2.34 -18.24
C LYS A 129 -9.10 -1.76 -18.38
#